data_AF-A0A258LVF7-F1
#
_entry.id   AF-A0A258LVF7-F1
#
_cell.length_a   1.000
_cell.length_b   1.000
_cell.length_c   1.000
_cell.angle_alpha   90.00
_cell.angle_beta   90.00
_cell.angle_gamma   90.00
#
_symmetry.space_group_name_H-M   'P 1'
#
loop_
_entity.id
_entity.type
_entity.pdbx_description
1 polymer ?
#
loop_
_entity_poly.entity_id
_entity_poly.type
_entity_poly.pdbx_seq_one_letter_code
_entity_poly.pdbx_strand_id
1 'polypeptide(L)'
;MSFDGLHSFLQKIDTAVRDLRTALEANDMDRLPNALELTNAALESINGYPGGVEKLRGDINEFPEGQKERLLSLLNETSTNHQINGDLIRLAMQRSAAMQSFIAQQAPGATYGSDGGVPGSVGGVLSRKV
;
A
#
# COMPACT_ATOMS: atom_id res chain seq x y z
N MET A 1 -25.27 -1.41 -23.12
CA MET A 1 -24.22 -2.32 -22.63
C MET A 1 -24.82 -3.72 -22.52
N SER A 2 -24.13 -4.79 -22.90
CA SER A 2 -24.63 -6.17 -22.65
C SER A 2 -24.19 -6.65 -21.26
N PHE A 3 -24.91 -7.63 -20.70
CA PHE A 3 -24.54 -8.25 -19.42
C PHE A 3 -23.13 -8.84 -19.48
N ASP A 4 -22.82 -9.65 -20.50
CA ASP A 4 -21.49 -10.24 -20.70
C ASP A 4 -20.37 -9.21 -20.80
N GLY A 5 -20.63 -8.08 -21.47
CA GLY A 5 -19.66 -7.01 -21.60
C GLY A 5 -19.35 -6.36 -20.26
N LEU A 6 -20.39 -6.09 -19.46
CA LEU A 6 -20.24 -5.48 -18.15
C LEU A 6 -19.64 -6.46 -17.13
N HIS A 7 -20.07 -7.72 -17.15
CA HIS A 7 -19.50 -8.77 -16.31
C HIS A 7 -18.00 -8.95 -16.61
N SER A 8 -17.62 -9.04 -17.89
CA SER A 8 -16.21 -9.16 -18.28
C SER A 8 -15.39 -7.94 -17.87
N PHE A 9 -15.97 -6.76 -17.93
CA PHE A 9 -15.33 -5.53 -17.45
C PHE A 9 -15.05 -5.60 -15.94
N LEU A 10 -16.07 -5.90 -15.13
CA LEU A 10 -15.92 -6.04 -13.68
C LEU A 10 -14.98 -7.18 -13.29
N GLN A 11 -14.99 -8.28 -14.03
CA GLN A 11 -14.14 -9.44 -13.77
C GLN A 11 -12.66 -9.13 -14.00
N LYS A 12 -12.32 -8.27 -14.97
CA LYS A 12 -10.93 -7.81 -15.16
C LYS A 12 -10.42 -7.03 -13.95
N ILE A 13 -11.28 -6.19 -13.38
CA ILE A 13 -10.95 -5.42 -12.18
C ILE A 13 -10.77 -6.35 -10.99
N ASP A 14 -11.70 -7.28 -10.79
CA ASP A 14 -11.59 -8.29 -9.73
C ASP A 14 -10.28 -9.08 -9.83
N THR A 15 -9.94 -9.52 -11.04
CA THR A 15 -8.72 -10.29 -11.31
C THR A 15 -7.47 -9.49 -10.96
N ALA A 16 -7.37 -8.22 -11.38
CA ALA A 16 -6.22 -7.38 -11.07
C ALA A 16 -6.06 -7.16 -9.55
N VAL A 17 -7.16 -6.86 -8.86
CA VAL A 17 -7.15 -6.65 -7.39
C VAL A 17 -6.76 -7.94 -6.65
N ARG A 18 -7.24 -9.10 -7.11
CA ARG A 18 -6.89 -10.41 -6.52
C ARG A 18 -5.44 -10.81 -6.81
N ASP A 19 -4.93 -10.49 -8.00
CA ASP A 19 -3.53 -10.70 -8.36
C ASP A 19 -2.61 -9.96 -7.38
N LEU A 20 -2.92 -8.69 -7.13
CA LEU A 20 -2.21 -7.88 -6.15
C LEU A 20 -2.31 -8.48 -4.74
N ARG A 21 -3.50 -8.97 -4.33
CA ARG A 21 -3.66 -9.63 -3.03
C ARG A 21 -2.73 -10.81 -2.90
N THR A 22 -2.72 -11.70 -3.90
CA THR A 22 -1.86 -12.88 -3.91
C THR A 22 -0.38 -12.51 -3.90
N ALA A 23 0.03 -11.47 -4.64
CA ALA A 23 1.41 -10.99 -4.62
C ALA A 23 1.81 -10.42 -3.24
N LEU A 24 0.91 -9.67 -2.58
CA LEU A 24 1.12 -9.14 -1.23
C LEU A 24 1.19 -10.24 -0.17
N GLU A 25 0.26 -11.20 -0.21
CA GLU A 25 0.22 -12.35 0.71
C GLU A 25 1.48 -13.21 0.59
N ALA A 26 1.95 -13.44 -0.65
CA ALA A 26 3.17 -14.19 -0.93
C ALA A 26 4.46 -13.40 -0.63
N ASN A 27 4.36 -12.09 -0.34
CA ASN A 27 5.51 -11.18 -0.27
C ASN A 27 6.40 -11.25 -1.51
N ASP A 28 5.78 -11.41 -2.69
CA ASP A 28 6.48 -11.59 -3.97
C ASP A 28 6.92 -10.24 -4.54
N MET A 29 8.12 -9.81 -4.16
CA MET A 29 8.68 -8.49 -4.54
C MET A 29 8.90 -8.32 -6.04
N ASP A 30 9.02 -9.42 -6.81
CA ASP A 30 9.21 -9.36 -8.26
C ASP A 30 7.90 -9.09 -8.99
N ARG A 31 6.81 -9.73 -8.54
CA ARG A 31 5.48 -9.58 -9.13
C ARG A 31 4.73 -8.32 -8.68
N LEU A 32 5.01 -7.81 -7.48
CA LEU A 32 4.30 -6.68 -6.89
C LEU A 32 4.22 -5.42 -7.78
N PRO A 33 5.30 -4.95 -8.43
CA PRO A 33 5.24 -3.76 -9.28
C PRO A 33 4.20 -3.90 -10.40
N ASN A 34 4.25 -5.01 -11.13
CA ASN A 34 3.31 -5.29 -12.22
C ASN A 34 1.87 -5.44 -11.70
N ALA A 35 1.66 -6.16 -10.59
CA ALA A 35 0.33 -6.32 -10.01
C ALA A 35 -0.27 -4.98 -9.53
N LEU A 36 0.56 -4.06 -9.00
CA LEU A 36 0.17 -2.70 -8.64
C LEU A 36 -0.22 -1.88 -9.88
N GLU A 37 0.59 -1.92 -10.95
CA GLU A 37 0.28 -1.22 -12.21
C GLU A 37 -1.04 -1.70 -12.82
N LEU A 38 -1.24 -3.03 -12.90
CA LEU A 38 -2.48 -3.62 -13.40
C LEU A 38 -3.69 -3.23 -12.54
N THR A 39 -3.53 -3.19 -11.22
CA THR A 39 -4.59 -2.76 -10.31
C THR A 39 -4.93 -1.29 -10.52
N ASN A 40 -3.93 -0.41 -10.64
CA ASN A 40 -4.14 1.01 -10.89
C ASN A 40 -4.83 1.26 -12.24
N ALA A 41 -4.38 0.60 -13.30
CA ALA A 41 -5.00 0.69 -14.62
C ALA A 41 -6.47 0.19 -14.60
N ALA A 42 -6.75 -0.89 -13.87
CA ALA A 42 -8.10 -1.39 -13.71
C ALA A 42 -9.00 -0.41 -12.94
N LEU A 43 -8.52 0.19 -11.85
CA LEU A 43 -9.27 1.21 -11.09
C LEU A 43 -9.47 2.49 -11.91
N GLU A 44 -8.48 2.89 -12.71
CA GLU A 44 -8.62 4.02 -13.64
C GLU A 44 -9.69 3.73 -14.70
N SER A 45 -9.79 2.49 -15.19
CA SER A 45 -10.83 2.10 -16.14
C SER A 45 -12.25 2.24 -15.59
N ILE A 46 -12.44 2.12 -14.27
CA ILE A 46 -13.72 2.40 -13.60
C ILE A 46 -14.04 3.89 -13.65
N ASN A 47 -13.05 4.74 -13.40
CA ASN A 47 -13.21 6.20 -13.50
C ASN A 47 -13.44 6.65 -14.94
N GLY A 48 -12.82 5.97 -15.91
CA GLY A 48 -12.98 6.17 -17.34
C GLY A 48 -14.24 5.55 -17.95
N TYR A 49 -15.12 4.93 -17.14
CA TYR A 49 -16.36 4.36 -17.63
C TYR A 49 -17.22 5.44 -18.30
N PRO A 50 -17.83 5.19 -19.48
CA PRO A 50 -18.65 6.19 -20.16
C PRO A 50 -19.85 6.60 -19.30
N GLY A 51 -19.90 7.88 -18.90
CA GLY A 51 -20.90 8.40 -17.96
C GLY A 51 -20.53 8.24 -16.48
N GLY A 52 -19.30 7.80 -16.20
CA GLY A 52 -18.73 7.68 -14.87
C GLY A 52 -19.32 6.55 -14.04
N VAL A 53 -18.96 6.55 -12.75
CA VAL A 53 -19.39 5.56 -11.77
C VAL A 53 -20.90 5.52 -11.54
N GLU A 54 -21.58 6.65 -11.72
CA GLU A 54 -23.04 6.72 -11.61
C GLU A 54 -23.72 5.98 -12.76
N LYS A 55 -23.21 6.14 -14.00
CA LYS A 55 -23.73 5.41 -15.15
C LYS A 55 -23.43 3.92 -15.03
N LEU A 56 -22.26 3.54 -14.54
CA LEU A 56 -21.93 2.14 -14.23
C LEU A 56 -22.95 1.52 -13.25
N ARG A 57 -23.26 2.22 -12.15
CA ARG A 57 -24.28 1.78 -11.20
C ARG A 57 -25.67 1.74 -11.83
N GLY A 58 -26.00 2.71 -12.67
CA GLY A 58 -27.25 2.73 -13.44
C GLY A 58 -27.39 1.49 -14.32
N ASP A 59 -26.37 1.20 -15.13
CA ASP A 59 -26.34 0.07 -16.06
C ASP A 59 -26.48 -1.26 -15.32
N ILE A 60 -25.86 -1.42 -14.13
CA ILE A 60 -26.05 -2.60 -13.28
C ILE A 60 -27.51 -2.76 -12.84
N ASN A 61 -28.20 -1.67 -12.53
CA ASN A 61 -29.58 -1.68 -12.06
C ASN A 61 -30.61 -1.95 -13.18
N GLU A 62 -30.22 -1.80 -14.45
CA GLU A 62 -31.08 -2.12 -15.60
C GLU A 62 -31.17 -3.63 -15.88
N PHE A 63 -30.28 -4.44 -15.30
CA PHE A 63 -30.31 -5.90 -15.46
C PHE A 63 -31.34 -6.57 -14.53
N PRO A 64 -31.90 -7.73 -14.93
CA PRO A 64 -32.75 -8.56 -14.07
C PRO A 64 -32.08 -8.91 -12.74
N GLU A 65 -32.87 -9.13 -11.68
CA GLU A 65 -32.37 -9.33 -10.30
C GLU A 65 -31.24 -10.37 -10.22
N GLY A 66 -31.40 -11.55 -10.83
CA GLY A 66 -30.35 -12.58 -10.77
C GLY A 66 -29.03 -12.22 -11.48
N GLN A 67 -29.07 -11.35 -12.49
CA GLN A 67 -27.87 -10.84 -13.17
C GLN A 67 -27.24 -9.69 -12.36
N LYS A 68 -28.09 -8.78 -11.88
CA LYS A 68 -27.71 -7.69 -11.00
C LYS A 68 -27.01 -8.20 -9.73
N GLU A 69 -27.57 -9.20 -9.06
CA GLU A 69 -26.97 -9.82 -7.88
C GLU A 69 -25.57 -10.34 -8.17
N ARG A 70 -25.35 -11.02 -9.30
CA ARG A 70 -24.00 -11.51 -9.68
C ARG A 70 -23.00 -10.37 -9.83
N LEU A 71 -23.38 -9.28 -10.50
CA LEU A 71 -22.51 -8.12 -10.70
C LEU A 71 -22.21 -7.41 -9.37
N LEU A 72 -23.22 -7.30 -8.49
CA LEU A 72 -23.05 -6.71 -7.16
C LEU A 72 -22.20 -7.58 -6.24
N SER A 73 -22.36 -8.90 -6.27
CA SER A 73 -21.50 -9.83 -5.53
C SER A 73 -20.04 -9.70 -5.97
N LEU A 74 -19.81 -9.63 -7.29
CA LEU A 74 -18.47 -9.42 -7.84
C LEU A 74 -17.86 -8.10 -7.37
N LEU A 75 -18.60 -6.98 -7.46
CA LEU A 75 -18.15 -5.68 -6.96
C LEU A 75 -17.83 -5.70 -5.46
N ASN A 76 -18.66 -6.38 -4.66
CA ASN A 76 -18.45 -6.47 -3.23
C ASN A 76 -17.19 -7.29 -2.89
N GLU A 77 -16.96 -8.39 -3.61
CA GLU A 77 -15.74 -9.19 -3.49
C GLU A 77 -14.50 -8.37 -3.87
N THR A 78 -14.54 -7.69 -5.01
CA THR A 78 -13.45 -6.79 -5.45
C THR A 78 -13.18 -5.68 -4.45
N SER A 79 -14.23 -5.05 -3.90
CA SER A 79 -14.10 -4.00 -2.87
C SER A 79 -13.42 -4.54 -1.61
N THR A 80 -13.83 -5.73 -1.16
CA THR A 80 -13.24 -6.39 0.01
C THR A 80 -11.76 -6.70 -0.23
N ASN A 81 -11.43 -7.25 -1.39
CA ASN A 81 -10.03 -7.54 -1.76
C ASN A 81 -9.18 -6.28 -1.82
N HIS A 82 -9.72 -5.18 -2.36
CA HIS A 82 -9.00 -3.92 -2.41
C HIS A 82 -8.71 -3.33 -1.03
N GLN A 83 -9.66 -3.43 -0.10
CA GLN A 83 -9.46 -3.04 1.30
C GLN A 83 -8.35 -3.87 1.96
N ILE A 84 -8.40 -5.20 1.80
CA ILE A 84 -7.36 -6.12 2.31
C ILE A 84 -5.98 -5.74 1.76
N ASN A 85 -5.87 -5.45 0.46
CA ASN A 85 -4.61 -5.03 -0.15
C ASN A 85 -4.06 -3.77 0.52
N GLY A 86 -4.92 -2.76 0.76
CA GLY A 86 -4.53 -1.55 1.47
C GLY A 86 -4.02 -1.81 2.87
N ASP A 87 -4.65 -2.73 3.60
CA ASP A 87 -4.24 -3.10 4.96
C ASP A 87 -2.93 -3.89 4.97
N LEU A 88 -2.72 -4.81 4.03
CA LEU A 88 -1.46 -5.53 3.86
C LEU A 88 -0.31 -4.58 3.55
N ILE A 89 -0.53 -3.60 2.65
CA ILE A 89 0.47 -2.58 2.31
C ILE A 89 0.79 -1.72 3.56
N ARG A 90 -0.22 -1.27 4.30
CA ARG A 90 -0.02 -0.52 5.56
C ARG A 90 0.78 -1.32 6.59
N LEU A 91 0.44 -2.60 6.77
CA LEU A 91 1.13 -3.49 7.69
C LEU A 91 2.60 -3.69 7.29
N ALA A 92 2.87 -3.89 6.00
CA ALA A 92 4.23 -4.01 5.48
C ALA A 92 5.06 -2.72 5.71
N MET A 93 4.45 -1.55 5.50
CA MET A 93 5.09 -0.26 5.80
C MET A 93 5.38 -0.09 7.30
N GLN A 94 4.43 -0.43 8.18
CA GLN A 94 4.63 -0.39 9.63
C GLN A 94 5.77 -1.32 10.07
N ARG A 95 5.80 -2.55 9.53
CA ARG A 95 6.87 -3.52 9.80
C ARG A 95 8.24 -2.99 9.35
N SER A 96 8.30 -2.34 8.19
CA SER A 96 9.53 -1.75 7.65
C SER A 96 10.02 -0.60 8.52
N ALA A 97 9.12 0.30 8.93
CA ALA A 97 9.45 1.40 9.84
C ALA A 97 9.92 0.90 11.21
N ALA A 98 9.28 -0.13 11.76
CA ALA A 98 9.70 -0.75 13.02
C ALA A 98 11.09 -1.38 12.91
N MET A 99 11.39 -2.07 11.80
CA MET A 99 12.72 -2.66 11.55
C MET A 99 13.80 -1.58 11.42
N GLN A 100 13.53 -0.50 10.69
CA GLN A 100 14.45 0.63 10.56
C GLN A 100 14.71 1.32 11.91
N SER A 101 13.66 1.50 12.74
CA SER A 101 13.79 2.04 14.09
C SER A 101 14.62 1.13 15.00
N PHE A 102 14.41 -0.19 14.93
CA PHE A 102 15.21 -1.16 15.68
C PHE A 102 16.68 -1.16 15.25
N ILE A 103 16.96 -1.11 13.94
CA ILE A 103 18.34 -1.00 13.41
C ILE A 103 18.97 0.32 13.83
N ALA A 104 18.23 1.43 13.81
CA ALA A 104 18.73 2.73 14.29
C ALA A 104 19.04 2.72 15.79
N GLN A 105 18.25 2.00 16.60
CA GLN A 105 18.53 1.79 18.03
C GLN A 105 19.73 0.87 18.27
N GLN A 106 20.01 -0.06 17.34
CA GLN A 106 21.13 -1.00 17.41
C GLN A 106 22.40 -0.53 16.69
N ALA A 107 22.36 0.57 15.94
CA ALA A 107 23.48 1.08 15.18
C ALA A 107 24.67 1.36 16.15
N PRO A 108 25.78 0.60 16.04
CA PRO A 108 26.91 0.71 16.96
C PRO A 108 27.71 1.97 16.61
N GLY A 109 27.29 3.11 17.14
CA GLY A 109 27.98 4.39 16.93
C GLY A 109 27.66 5.50 17.93
N ALA A 110 26.78 5.27 18.92
CA ALA A 110 26.33 6.32 19.84
C ALA A 110 26.62 6.05 21.33
N THR A 111 27.51 5.12 21.67
CA THR A 111 28.04 5.01 23.03
C THR A 111 29.51 4.57 23.04
N TYR A 112 30.37 5.50 23.48
CA TYR A 112 31.82 5.39 23.76
C TYR A 112 32.77 5.26 22.57
N GLY A 113 32.88 6.35 21.79
CA GLY A 113 34.18 6.75 21.25
C GLY A 113 35.06 7.24 22.40
N SER A 114 36.03 6.42 22.80
CA SER A 114 37.12 6.78 23.71
C SER A 114 38.03 7.83 23.07
N ASP A 115 37.65 9.11 23.13
CA ASP A 115 38.59 10.23 23.10
C ASP A 115 37.89 11.50 23.63
N GLY A 116 37.74 11.56 24.96
CA GLY A 116 37.21 12.72 25.67
C GLY A 116 38.24 13.85 25.72
N GLY A 117 38.69 14.33 24.57
CA GLY A 117 39.44 15.58 24.45
C GLY A 117 38.48 16.76 24.48
N VAL A 118 38.33 17.40 25.64
CA VAL A 118 37.63 18.69 25.76
C VAL A 118 38.50 19.81 25.18
N PRO A 119 38.08 20.50 24.09
CA PRO A 119 38.79 21.66 23.58
C PRO A 119 38.23 22.93 24.22
N GLY A 120 39.01 23.52 25.12
CA GLY A 120 39.10 24.96 25.39
C GLY A 120 37.90 25.64 26.06
N SER A 121 38.09 26.11 27.30
CA SER A 121 37.95 27.54 27.69
C SER A 121 37.82 27.69 29.21
N VAL A 122 38.95 27.84 29.91
CA VAL A 122 39.08 28.86 30.97
C VAL A 122 40.56 29.11 31.21
N GLY A 123 41.08 30.14 30.53
CA GLY A 123 42.24 30.85 31.02
C GLY A 123 41.86 31.60 32.29
N GLY A 124 42.69 31.48 33.32
CA GLY A 124 42.47 32.18 34.58
C GLY A 124 43.29 31.60 35.72
N VAL A 125 44.57 31.97 35.74
CA VAL A 125 45.40 32.30 36.93
C VAL A 125 44.82 31.90 38.31
N LEU A 126 45.57 31.21 39.17
CA LEU A 126 46.58 31.83 40.04
C LEU A 126 47.35 30.76 40.83
N SER A 127 48.69 30.93 40.87
CA SER A 127 49.60 30.81 42.03
C SER A 127 49.61 29.56 42.93
N ARG A 128 50.71 29.11 43.53
CA ARG A 128 52.16 29.29 43.42
C ARG A 128 52.72 28.23 44.38
N LYS A 129 53.82 27.63 43.97
CA LYS A 129 54.68 26.70 44.71
C LYS A 129 55.16 27.28 46.05
N VAL A 130 54.96 26.57 47.16
CA VAL A 130 55.88 26.45 48.32
C VAL A 130 55.78 25.04 48.89
#